data_AF-A0A094IRA6-F1
#
_entry.id   AF-A0A094IRA6-F1
#
_cell.length_a   1.000
_cell.length_b   1.000
_cell.length_c   1.000
_cell.angle_alpha   90.00
_cell.angle_beta   90.00
_cell.angle_gamma   90.00
#
_symmetry.space_group_name_H-M   'P 1'
#
loop_
_entity.id
_entity.type
_entity.pdbx_description
1 polymer ?
#
loop_
_entity_poly.entity_id
_entity_poly.type
_entity_poly.pdbx_seq_one_letter_code
_entity_poly.pdbx_strand_id
1 'polypeptide(L)'
;MASFCWIRPLQVGHGIRRSFQSRALLCTPKTRHPQKPLLFLPTHHRRSPSTPPSPRFTSSSTIPIPPDPPGDLDEAAQSIRCGLRDFKHDKWGWVIYRCSYGDDEAWTRFQRIINDRSRKDMAGRGFPPDLANSLEWTFVSDRASLDGASKEQLRSYFRAWVAEAEKVEQPRATVENGRDATKAQRYSFFIEVDEEALRSVADADLDNPFDEGWVNIVRCGEWDLGPEAREEERKRENIPVEDVEGDGDEGWMRISSHMVGPDFYDAIGYLPQDWYPFYRQPPGLVYW
;
A
#
# COMPACT_ATOMS: atom_id res chain seq x y z
N MET A 1 25.30 46.88 -20.87
CA MET A 1 25.75 46.42 -19.53
C MET A 1 25.01 45.14 -19.20
N ALA A 2 25.73 44.15 -18.67
CA ALA A 2 25.48 42.73 -18.83
C ALA A 2 24.27 42.17 -18.06
N SER A 3 23.48 41.32 -18.74
CA SER A 3 22.56 40.37 -18.09
C SER A 3 23.34 39.19 -17.55
N PHE A 4 23.30 39.00 -16.23
CA PHE A 4 23.85 37.81 -15.59
C PHE A 4 22.83 36.66 -15.70
N CYS A 5 23.18 35.71 -16.56
CA CYS A 5 22.61 34.37 -16.62
C CYS A 5 23.10 33.57 -15.42
N TRP A 6 22.19 33.06 -14.58
CA TRP A 6 22.52 32.07 -13.56
C TRP A 6 21.88 30.75 -13.93
N ILE A 7 22.63 29.95 -14.69
CA ILE A 7 22.47 28.50 -14.76
C ILE A 7 23.02 27.95 -13.44
N ARG A 8 22.21 27.19 -12.70
CA ARG A 8 22.70 26.33 -11.62
C ARG A 8 22.44 24.86 -11.94
N PRO A 9 23.33 23.96 -11.46
CA PRO A 9 23.57 22.67 -12.09
C PRO A 9 22.62 21.59 -11.57
N LEU A 10 22.34 20.62 -12.44
CA LEU A 10 21.76 19.32 -12.12
C LEU A 10 22.59 18.66 -11.00
N GLN A 11 22.04 18.61 -9.78
CA GLN A 11 22.52 17.69 -8.76
C GLN A 11 21.83 16.34 -8.96
N VAL A 12 22.66 15.38 -9.33
CA VAL A 12 22.43 13.94 -9.35
C VAL A 12 21.71 13.52 -8.07
N GLY A 13 20.50 12.98 -8.23
CA GLY A 13 19.73 12.40 -7.12
C GLY A 13 20.47 11.22 -6.52
N HIS A 14 20.85 11.33 -5.26
CA HIS A 14 21.23 10.18 -4.46
C HIS A 14 19.99 9.31 -4.26
N GLY A 15 20.01 8.09 -4.81
CA GLY A 15 19.02 7.06 -4.55
C GLY A 15 18.93 6.80 -3.05
N ILE A 16 17.80 7.17 -2.46
CA ILE A 16 17.48 6.85 -1.08
C ILE A 16 16.95 5.41 -1.08
N ARG A 17 17.87 4.44 -0.95
CA ARG A 17 17.52 3.07 -0.57
C ARG A 17 17.24 3.08 0.94
N ARG A 18 16.04 3.48 1.34
CA ARG A 18 15.58 3.33 2.74
C ARG A 18 14.82 2.02 2.86
N SER A 19 15.48 1.02 3.44
CA SER A 19 14.80 -0.16 3.98
C SER A 19 13.87 0.29 5.09
N PHE A 20 12.58 0.44 4.77
CA PHE A 20 11.56 0.50 5.80
C PHE A 20 11.40 -0.91 6.34
N GLN A 21 11.85 -1.15 7.57
CA GLN A 21 11.50 -2.35 8.29
C GLN A 21 10.03 -2.24 8.66
N SER A 22 9.19 -2.99 7.95
CA SER A 22 7.78 -3.18 8.29
C SER A 22 7.68 -3.58 9.76
N ARG A 23 6.94 -2.78 10.54
CA ARG A 23 6.50 -3.18 11.87
C ARG A 23 5.42 -4.26 11.68
N ALA A 24 5.86 -5.48 11.46
CA ALA A 24 5.01 -6.65 11.60
C ALA A 24 4.49 -6.68 13.05
N LEU A 25 3.19 -6.51 13.23
CA LEU A 25 2.53 -6.96 14.44
C LEU A 25 2.72 -8.48 14.50
N LEU A 26 3.67 -8.92 15.34
CA LEU A 26 3.95 -10.32 15.59
C LEU A 26 2.67 -11.00 16.07
N CYS A 27 2.02 -11.72 15.17
CA CYS A 27 0.92 -12.62 15.51
C CYS A 27 1.51 -13.81 16.28
N THR A 28 1.57 -13.67 17.61
CA THR A 28 2.06 -14.75 18.49
C THR A 28 0.90 -15.66 18.89
N PRO A 29 1.05 -17.00 18.81
CA PRO A 29 0.07 -17.91 19.36
C PRO A 29 0.21 -17.96 20.88
N LYS A 30 -0.91 -17.74 21.60
CA LYS A 30 -1.00 -17.88 23.05
C LYS A 30 -0.82 -19.34 23.47
N THR A 31 0.39 -19.73 23.87
CA THR A 31 0.62 -21.02 24.52
C THR A 31 0.46 -20.87 26.03
N ARG A 32 -0.57 -21.50 26.59
CA ARG A 32 -0.74 -21.68 28.04
C ARG A 32 0.32 -22.68 28.54
N HIS A 33 1.15 -22.29 29.50
CA HIS A 33 1.95 -23.23 30.30
C HIS A 33 1.56 -23.17 31.78
N PRO A 34 1.41 -24.32 32.46
CA PRO A 34 1.18 -24.36 33.90
C PRO A 34 2.52 -24.30 34.66
N GLN A 35 2.46 -23.65 35.82
CA GLN A 35 3.51 -23.53 36.82
C GLN A 35 3.83 -24.87 37.51
N LYS A 36 5.12 -25.10 37.88
CA LYS A 36 5.59 -25.58 39.21
C LYS A 36 7.12 -25.80 39.24
N PRO A 37 7.77 -25.89 40.43
CA PRO A 37 8.85 -24.97 40.78
C PRO A 37 10.24 -25.59 40.94
N LEU A 38 11.20 -24.67 41.06
CA LEU A 38 12.63 -24.82 41.33
C LEU A 38 12.93 -25.59 42.62
N LEU A 39 13.93 -26.48 42.56
CA LEU A 39 14.72 -26.89 43.72
C LEU A 39 16.23 -26.80 43.43
N PHE A 40 16.92 -26.34 44.47
CA PHE A 40 18.31 -25.88 44.57
C PHE A 40 19.34 -27.02 44.69
N LEU A 41 20.50 -26.85 44.01
CA LEU A 41 21.93 -27.09 44.38
C LEU A 41 22.39 -28.47 44.97
N PRO A 42 23.72 -28.80 45.06
CA PRO A 42 24.92 -28.00 44.76
C PRO A 42 26.07 -28.67 43.95
N THR A 43 26.99 -27.80 43.55
CA THR A 43 28.35 -28.01 43.02
C THR A 43 29.34 -28.69 43.98
N HIS A 44 30.23 -29.53 43.44
CA HIS A 44 31.51 -29.92 44.06
C HIS A 44 32.68 -29.87 43.06
N HIS A 45 33.88 -29.75 43.62
CA HIS A 45 35.12 -29.18 43.10
C HIS A 45 35.99 -30.04 42.14
N ARG A 46 36.60 -29.37 41.14
CA ARG A 46 38.05 -29.24 40.79
C ARG A 46 38.95 -30.47 40.47
N ARG A 47 39.55 -30.37 39.25
CA ARG A 47 40.91 -30.74 38.74
C ARG A 47 41.21 -32.13 38.12
N SER A 48 41.27 -32.13 36.77
CA SER A 48 42.36 -32.53 35.82
C SER A 48 43.08 -33.89 35.92
N PRO A 49 43.79 -34.35 34.86
CA PRO A 49 43.48 -34.37 33.42
C PRO A 49 43.64 -35.80 32.84
N SER A 50 42.84 -36.19 31.84
CA SER A 50 43.21 -37.32 30.99
C SER A 50 42.66 -37.15 29.58
N THR A 51 43.56 -37.11 28.63
CA THR A 51 43.31 -37.09 27.18
C THR A 51 42.83 -38.47 26.75
N PRO A 52 41.67 -38.61 26.09
CA PRO A 52 41.35 -39.82 25.34
C PRO A 52 41.66 -39.62 23.84
N PRO A 53 41.90 -40.72 23.10
CA PRO A 53 42.43 -40.67 21.74
C PRO A 53 41.36 -40.26 20.72
N SER A 54 41.81 -39.63 19.64
CA SER A 54 41.00 -39.30 18.47
C SER A 54 40.34 -40.55 17.87
N PRO A 55 39.01 -40.57 17.65
CA PRO A 55 38.41 -41.60 16.84
C PRO A 55 38.57 -41.27 15.35
N ARG A 56 38.92 -42.32 14.62
CA ARG A 56 39.19 -42.37 13.19
C ARG A 56 37.96 -41.94 12.38
N PHE A 57 38.23 -41.20 11.31
CA PHE A 57 37.31 -40.94 10.21
C PHE A 57 36.70 -42.25 9.69
N THR A 58 35.37 -42.34 9.71
CA THR A 58 34.62 -43.30 8.88
C THR A 58 33.40 -42.61 8.27
N SER A 59 33.43 -42.57 6.94
CA SER A 59 32.35 -42.72 5.96
C SER A 59 31.00 -41.99 6.13
N SER A 60 30.69 -41.24 5.07
CA SER A 60 29.39 -40.75 4.59
C SER A 60 28.15 -41.20 5.37
N SER A 61 27.54 -40.24 6.06
CA SER A 61 26.08 -40.19 6.19
C SER A 61 25.59 -39.01 5.37
N THR A 62 24.91 -39.30 4.27
CA THR A 62 24.08 -38.33 3.56
C THR A 62 22.99 -37.90 4.53
N ILE A 63 23.18 -36.75 5.17
CA ILE A 63 22.13 -36.07 5.92
C ILE A 63 21.06 -35.70 4.88
N PRO A 64 19.78 -36.13 5.04
CA PRO A 64 18.71 -35.59 4.23
C PRO A 64 18.70 -34.09 4.46
N ILE A 65 18.99 -33.31 3.42
CA ILE A 65 18.79 -31.87 3.42
C ILE A 65 17.34 -31.67 3.86
N PRO A 66 17.07 -31.01 5.01
CA PRO A 66 15.70 -30.69 5.38
C PRO A 66 15.09 -29.91 4.20
N PRO A 67 13.85 -30.21 3.79
CA PRO A 67 13.20 -29.44 2.75
C PRO A 67 13.32 -27.96 3.11
N ASP A 68 13.66 -27.13 2.12
CA ASP A 68 13.79 -25.69 2.28
C ASP A 68 12.61 -25.19 3.14
N PRO A 69 12.85 -24.29 4.12
CA PRO A 69 11.75 -23.68 4.86
C PRO A 69 10.75 -23.15 3.83
N PRO A 70 9.42 -23.36 4.04
CA PRO A 70 8.42 -22.93 3.08
C PRO A 70 8.74 -21.49 2.70
N GLY A 71 9.08 -21.29 1.42
CA GLY A 71 9.77 -20.10 0.96
C GLY A 71 9.15 -18.86 1.58
N ASP A 72 10.01 -17.99 2.14
CA ASP A 72 9.57 -16.73 2.72
C ASP A 72 8.61 -16.08 1.73
N LEU A 73 7.34 -16.00 2.14
CA LEU A 73 6.32 -15.39 1.32
C LEU A 73 6.75 -13.96 1.02
N ASP A 74 6.40 -13.49 -0.16
CA ASP A 74 6.57 -12.08 -0.50
C ASP A 74 6.06 -11.19 0.65
N GLU A 75 6.85 -10.18 1.03
CA GLU A 75 6.60 -9.36 2.22
C GLU A 75 5.25 -8.65 2.13
N ALA A 76 4.94 -8.07 0.96
CA ALA A 76 3.67 -7.42 0.72
C ALA A 76 2.52 -8.44 0.76
N ALA A 77 2.69 -9.62 0.16
CA ALA A 77 1.70 -10.70 0.26
C ALA A 77 1.42 -11.10 1.72
N GLN A 78 2.46 -11.21 2.54
CA GLN A 78 2.30 -11.55 3.95
C GLN A 78 1.61 -10.43 4.73
N SER A 79 1.97 -9.18 4.49
CA SER A 79 1.40 -8.02 5.17
C SER A 79 -0.08 -7.83 4.81
N ILE A 80 -0.43 -7.87 3.53
CA ILE A 80 -1.82 -7.77 3.06
C ILE A 80 -2.66 -8.90 3.67
N ARG A 81 -2.16 -10.14 3.66
CA ARG A 81 -2.86 -11.27 4.26
C ARG A 81 -3.08 -11.10 5.77
N CYS A 82 -2.10 -10.56 6.49
CA CYS A 82 -2.25 -10.23 7.91
C CYS A 82 -3.34 -9.15 8.10
N GLY A 83 -3.30 -8.07 7.32
CA GLY A 83 -4.33 -7.02 7.36
C GLY A 83 -5.73 -7.58 7.10
N LEU A 84 -5.91 -8.36 6.05
CA LEU A 84 -7.18 -9.03 5.75
C LEU A 84 -7.68 -9.89 6.92
N ARG A 85 -6.80 -10.64 7.57
CA ARG A 85 -7.19 -11.46 8.73
C ARG A 85 -7.59 -10.59 9.93
N ASP A 86 -6.81 -9.56 10.22
CA ASP A 86 -6.97 -8.74 11.42
C ASP A 86 -8.24 -7.86 11.32
N PHE A 87 -8.51 -7.30 10.13
CA PHE A 87 -9.75 -6.59 9.82
C PHE A 87 -10.93 -7.53 9.50
N LYS A 88 -10.69 -8.85 9.40
CA LYS A 88 -11.66 -9.87 8.97
C LYS A 88 -12.28 -9.56 7.60
N HIS A 89 -11.45 -9.08 6.69
CA HIS A 89 -11.84 -8.78 5.32
C HIS A 89 -11.65 -9.98 4.39
N ASP A 90 -12.52 -10.07 3.39
CA ASP A 90 -12.57 -11.05 2.30
C ASP A 90 -12.06 -10.47 0.97
N LYS A 91 -12.05 -9.13 0.83
CA LYS A 91 -11.60 -8.43 -0.38
C LYS A 91 -10.59 -7.34 -0.05
N TRP A 92 -9.70 -7.07 -1.00
CA TRP A 92 -8.79 -5.94 -0.98
C TRP A 92 -8.61 -5.36 -2.39
N GLY A 93 -8.01 -4.18 -2.46
CA GLY A 93 -7.79 -3.45 -3.70
C GLY A 93 -8.53 -2.11 -3.74
N TRP A 94 -8.40 -1.40 -4.85
CA TRP A 94 -8.87 -0.03 -5.05
C TRP A 94 -10.25 0.03 -5.69
N VAL A 95 -10.96 1.12 -5.35
CA VAL A 95 -12.09 1.62 -6.12
C VAL A 95 -11.55 2.66 -7.11
N ILE A 96 -11.91 2.52 -8.39
CA ILE A 96 -11.37 3.32 -9.49
C ILE A 96 -12.52 4.00 -10.22
N TYR A 97 -12.62 5.32 -10.10
CA TYR A 97 -13.65 6.13 -10.72
C TYR A 97 -13.22 6.61 -12.11
N ARG A 98 -14.05 6.32 -13.11
CA ARG A 98 -13.93 6.90 -14.44
C ARG A 98 -14.55 8.29 -14.46
N CYS A 99 -13.74 9.30 -14.75
CA CYS A 99 -14.16 10.70 -14.77
C CYS A 99 -14.08 11.34 -16.17
N SER A 100 -13.61 10.59 -17.18
CA SER A 100 -13.68 10.98 -18.59
C SER A 100 -14.36 9.91 -19.43
N TYR A 101 -15.24 10.36 -20.32
CA TYR A 101 -16.05 9.53 -21.20
C TYR A 101 -15.85 9.84 -22.68
N GLY A 102 -14.72 10.50 -23.02
CA GLY A 102 -14.37 10.84 -24.41
C GLY A 102 -13.96 9.62 -25.26
N ASP A 103 -13.47 8.56 -24.63
CA ASP A 103 -12.90 7.39 -25.33
C ASP A 103 -13.08 6.11 -24.51
N ASP A 104 -13.97 5.24 -24.99
CA ASP A 104 -14.28 3.94 -24.36
C ASP A 104 -13.21 2.88 -24.66
N GLU A 105 -12.49 2.99 -25.78
CA GLU A 105 -11.42 2.07 -26.14
C GLU A 105 -10.19 2.31 -25.26
N ALA A 106 -9.83 3.57 -25.06
CA ALA A 106 -8.79 3.96 -24.10
C ALA A 106 -9.14 3.49 -22.68
N TRP A 107 -10.39 3.64 -22.25
CA TRP A 107 -10.84 3.14 -20.95
C TRP A 107 -10.73 1.62 -20.84
N THR A 108 -11.15 0.89 -21.86
CA THR A 108 -11.02 -0.58 -21.89
C THR A 108 -9.54 -0.99 -21.83
N ARG A 109 -8.66 -0.28 -22.55
CA ARG A 109 -7.21 -0.51 -22.53
C ARG A 109 -6.62 -0.23 -21.15
N PHE A 110 -7.02 0.86 -20.50
CA PHE A 110 -6.64 1.20 -19.13
C PHE A 110 -6.97 0.07 -18.16
N GLN A 111 -8.22 -0.41 -18.16
CA GLN A 111 -8.66 -1.51 -17.30
C GLN A 111 -7.82 -2.77 -17.50
N ARG A 112 -7.53 -3.12 -18.76
CA ARG A 112 -6.68 -4.27 -19.11
C ARG A 112 -5.26 -4.08 -18.57
N ILE A 113 -4.65 -2.92 -18.77
CA ILE A 113 -3.29 -2.63 -18.32
C ILE A 113 -3.18 -2.80 -16.79
N ILE A 114 -4.08 -2.17 -16.04
CA ILE A 114 -4.09 -2.26 -14.57
C ILE A 114 -4.25 -3.71 -14.11
N ASN A 115 -5.23 -4.44 -14.66
CA ASN A 115 -5.43 -5.84 -14.29
C ASN A 115 -4.24 -6.71 -14.65
N ASP A 116 -3.79 -6.68 -15.91
CA ASP A 116 -2.72 -7.56 -16.40
C ASP A 116 -1.41 -7.32 -15.65
N ARG A 117 -1.06 -6.05 -15.38
CA ARG A 117 0.15 -5.69 -14.62
C ARG A 117 0.09 -6.28 -13.22
N SER A 118 -0.98 -6.03 -12.46
CA SER A 118 -1.11 -6.56 -11.09
C SER A 118 -1.11 -8.09 -11.06
N ARG A 119 -1.79 -8.75 -12.00
CA ARG A 119 -1.86 -10.22 -12.05
C ARG A 119 -0.52 -10.85 -12.42
N LYS A 120 0.19 -10.28 -13.41
CA LYS A 120 1.53 -10.73 -13.80
C LYS A 120 2.54 -10.55 -12.67
N ASP A 121 2.50 -9.39 -12.01
CA ASP A 121 3.37 -9.09 -10.87
C ASP A 121 3.17 -10.08 -9.72
N MET A 122 1.93 -10.27 -9.25
CA MET A 122 1.61 -11.24 -8.20
C MET A 122 2.02 -12.68 -8.57
N ALA A 123 1.79 -13.09 -9.82
CA ALA A 123 2.18 -14.41 -10.30
C ALA A 123 3.71 -14.58 -10.33
N GLY A 124 4.44 -13.56 -10.78
CA GLY A 124 5.90 -13.56 -10.83
C GLY A 124 6.56 -13.63 -9.45
N ARG A 125 5.91 -13.06 -8.43
CA ARG A 125 6.37 -13.07 -7.03
C ARG A 125 5.83 -14.22 -6.19
N GLY A 126 5.01 -15.09 -6.77
CA GLY A 126 4.49 -16.28 -6.07
C GLY A 126 3.46 -15.96 -4.99
N PHE A 127 2.61 -14.95 -5.21
CA PHE A 127 1.50 -14.65 -4.29
C PHE A 127 0.61 -15.88 -4.10
N PRO A 128 0.15 -16.15 -2.86
CA PRO A 128 -0.79 -17.23 -2.61
C PRO A 128 -2.04 -17.09 -3.50
N PRO A 129 -2.52 -18.17 -4.14
CA PRO A 129 -3.67 -18.09 -5.05
C PRO A 129 -4.94 -17.53 -4.39
N ASP A 130 -5.19 -17.83 -3.13
CA ASP A 130 -6.31 -17.30 -2.35
C ASP A 130 -6.21 -15.78 -2.17
N LEU A 131 -5.02 -15.26 -1.89
CA LEU A 131 -4.77 -13.83 -1.75
C LEU A 131 -4.86 -13.10 -3.09
N ALA A 132 -4.29 -13.69 -4.15
CA ALA A 132 -4.42 -13.14 -5.48
C ALA A 132 -5.90 -13.11 -5.91
N ASN A 133 -6.67 -14.17 -5.67
CA ASN A 133 -8.08 -14.24 -6.04
C ASN A 133 -8.98 -13.28 -5.25
N SER A 134 -8.58 -12.85 -4.06
CA SER A 134 -9.32 -11.84 -3.28
C SER A 134 -9.02 -10.40 -3.68
N LEU A 135 -8.07 -10.16 -4.59
CA LEU A 135 -7.83 -8.84 -5.18
C LEU A 135 -8.99 -8.43 -6.09
N GLU A 136 -9.57 -7.26 -5.83
CA GLU A 136 -10.63 -6.66 -6.63
C GLU A 136 -10.39 -5.18 -6.92
N TRP A 137 -10.12 -4.88 -8.20
CA TRP A 137 -10.20 -3.52 -8.75
C TRP A 137 -11.65 -3.21 -9.12
N THR A 138 -12.31 -2.37 -8.33
CA THR A 138 -13.72 -2.00 -8.55
C THR A 138 -13.79 -0.78 -9.44
N PHE A 139 -14.02 -0.99 -10.72
CA PHE A 139 -14.19 0.09 -11.69
C PHE A 139 -15.61 0.66 -11.63
N VAL A 140 -15.74 1.93 -11.28
CA VAL A 140 -17.01 2.64 -11.21
C VAL A 140 -17.12 3.59 -12.41
N SER A 141 -18.19 3.42 -13.19
CA SER A 141 -18.44 4.18 -14.41
C SER A 141 -19.93 4.50 -14.50
N ASP A 142 -20.26 5.78 -14.34
CA ASP A 142 -21.60 6.35 -14.50
C ASP A 142 -21.46 7.75 -15.09
N ARG A 143 -21.68 7.86 -16.40
CA ARG A 143 -21.47 9.11 -17.15
C ARG A 143 -22.32 10.26 -16.61
N ALA A 144 -23.52 9.97 -16.11
CA ALA A 144 -24.42 11.03 -15.67
C ALA A 144 -23.94 11.75 -14.41
N SER A 145 -23.19 11.04 -13.54
CA SER A 145 -22.76 11.55 -12.24
C SER A 145 -21.26 11.81 -12.13
N LEU A 146 -20.45 11.17 -12.99
CA LEU A 146 -18.99 11.17 -12.86
C LEU A 146 -18.25 11.91 -13.99
N ASP A 147 -18.90 12.24 -15.11
CA ASP A 147 -18.25 12.95 -16.23
C ASP A 147 -17.82 14.36 -15.78
N GLY A 148 -16.51 14.58 -15.64
CA GLY A 148 -15.94 15.80 -15.10
C GLY A 148 -16.23 16.06 -13.61
N ALA A 149 -16.58 15.03 -12.83
CA ALA A 149 -16.82 15.19 -11.39
C ALA A 149 -15.55 15.67 -10.66
N SER A 150 -15.72 16.61 -9.72
CA SER A 150 -14.63 17.08 -8.88
C SER A 150 -14.25 16.04 -7.81
N LYS A 151 -13.02 16.12 -7.29
CA LYS A 151 -12.55 15.26 -6.18
C LYS A 151 -13.48 15.31 -4.97
N GLU A 152 -14.09 16.45 -4.68
CA GLU A 152 -15.04 16.58 -3.57
C GLU A 152 -16.36 15.85 -3.83
N GLN A 153 -16.85 15.89 -5.07
CA GLN A 153 -18.00 15.08 -5.47
C GLN A 153 -17.65 13.59 -5.39
N LEU A 154 -16.46 13.20 -5.86
CA LEU A 154 -15.98 11.82 -5.78
C LEU A 154 -15.84 11.34 -4.33
N ARG A 155 -15.31 12.16 -3.41
CA ARG A 155 -15.29 11.84 -1.97
C ARG A 155 -16.69 11.58 -1.43
N SER A 156 -17.68 12.38 -1.85
CA SER A 156 -19.06 12.19 -1.45
C SER A 156 -19.64 10.87 -1.98
N TYR A 157 -19.43 10.55 -3.26
CA TYR A 157 -19.82 9.27 -3.84
C TYR A 157 -19.12 8.08 -3.19
N PHE A 158 -17.83 8.23 -2.87
CA PHE A 158 -17.03 7.20 -2.24
C PHE A 158 -17.50 6.91 -0.81
N ARG A 159 -17.74 7.94 0.02
CA ARG A 159 -18.31 7.76 1.37
C ARG A 159 -19.64 7.01 1.34
N ALA A 160 -20.51 7.34 0.37
CA ALA A 160 -21.77 6.64 0.17
C ALA A 160 -21.56 5.17 -0.25
N TRP A 161 -20.60 4.92 -1.15
CA TRP A 161 -20.22 3.56 -1.55
C TRP A 161 -19.68 2.74 -0.38
N VAL A 162 -18.76 3.29 0.42
CA VAL A 162 -18.16 2.63 1.59
C VAL A 162 -19.23 2.18 2.59
N ALA A 163 -20.21 3.03 2.87
CA ALA A 163 -21.28 2.74 3.85
C ALA A 163 -22.10 1.48 3.51
N GLU A 164 -22.19 1.13 2.22
CA GLU A 164 -22.90 -0.07 1.75
C GLU A 164 -21.93 -1.21 1.44
N ALA A 165 -20.80 -0.93 0.78
CA ALA A 165 -19.81 -1.92 0.38
C ALA A 165 -19.18 -2.63 1.57
N GLU A 166 -18.85 -1.93 2.65
CA GLU A 166 -18.24 -2.54 3.84
C GLU A 166 -19.13 -3.65 4.42
N LYS A 167 -20.46 -3.43 4.46
CA LYS A 167 -21.43 -4.41 4.96
C LYS A 167 -21.56 -5.63 4.06
N VAL A 168 -21.52 -5.41 2.74
CA VAL A 168 -21.75 -6.47 1.72
C VAL A 168 -20.48 -7.27 1.45
N GLU A 169 -19.35 -6.58 1.34
CA GLU A 169 -18.07 -7.19 0.99
C GLU A 169 -17.39 -7.85 2.19
N GLN A 170 -17.66 -7.37 3.42
CA GLN A 170 -16.98 -7.82 4.63
C GLN A 170 -17.97 -8.36 5.69
N PRO A 171 -18.73 -9.42 5.37
CA PRO A 171 -19.74 -9.96 6.29
C PRO A 171 -19.15 -10.48 7.61
N ARG A 172 -17.84 -10.74 7.65
CA ARG A 172 -17.12 -11.19 8.85
C ARG A 172 -16.61 -10.04 9.72
N ALA A 173 -16.61 -8.79 9.23
CA ALA A 173 -16.20 -7.63 9.99
C ALA A 173 -17.22 -7.36 11.11
N THR A 174 -16.76 -7.33 12.36
CA THR A 174 -17.62 -7.08 13.54
C THR A 174 -17.54 -5.61 13.93
N VAL A 175 -18.68 -4.98 14.26
CA VAL A 175 -18.77 -3.58 14.71
C VAL A 175 -17.87 -3.28 15.92
N GLU A 176 -17.52 -4.30 16.71
CA GLU A 176 -16.56 -4.16 17.83
C GLU A 176 -15.13 -3.78 17.38
N ASN A 177 -14.76 -4.06 16.12
CA ASN A 177 -13.51 -3.57 15.53
C ASN A 177 -13.61 -2.10 15.06
N GLY A 178 -14.82 -1.53 15.03
CA GLY A 178 -15.12 -0.16 14.57
C GLY A 178 -15.05 0.92 15.65
N ARG A 179 -14.31 0.69 16.76
CA ARG A 179 -14.00 1.75 17.74
C ARG A 179 -12.61 2.36 17.57
N ASP A 180 -11.72 1.73 16.81
CA ASP A 180 -10.45 2.36 16.43
C ASP A 180 -10.60 2.88 15.03
N ALA A 181 -10.30 4.16 14.85
CA ALA A 181 -10.67 4.96 13.69
C ALA A 181 -9.99 4.52 12.37
N THR A 182 -9.30 3.40 12.34
CA THR A 182 -8.55 2.86 11.21
C THR A 182 -9.41 1.96 10.32
N LYS A 183 -9.73 2.43 9.10
CA LYS A 183 -10.33 1.61 8.05
C LYS A 183 -9.25 1.07 7.10
N ALA A 184 -9.49 -0.12 6.55
CA ALA A 184 -8.61 -0.69 5.53
C ALA A 184 -8.48 0.26 4.33
N GLN A 185 -7.36 0.14 3.61
CA GLN A 185 -6.99 1.02 2.50
C GLN A 185 -8.09 1.15 1.44
N ARG A 186 -8.75 0.02 1.11
CA ARG A 186 -9.91 -0.05 0.21
C ARG A 186 -11.06 0.93 0.56
N TYR A 187 -11.22 1.27 1.84
CA TYR A 187 -12.28 2.15 2.34
C TYR A 187 -11.78 3.53 2.77
N SER A 188 -10.49 3.78 2.59
CA SER A 188 -9.83 5.04 2.96
C SER A 188 -9.31 5.80 1.75
N PHE A 189 -9.09 5.13 0.61
CA PHE A 189 -8.55 5.71 -0.61
C PHE A 189 -9.30 5.20 -1.85
N PHE A 190 -9.38 6.05 -2.86
CA PHE A 190 -9.84 5.68 -4.20
C PHE A 190 -8.91 6.27 -5.27
N ILE A 191 -9.05 5.77 -6.49
CA ILE A 191 -8.33 6.27 -7.66
C ILE A 191 -9.32 7.02 -8.55
N GLU A 192 -8.96 8.24 -8.92
CA GLU A 192 -9.63 9.02 -9.95
C GLU A 192 -8.87 8.89 -11.27
N VAL A 193 -9.62 8.69 -12.34
CA VAL A 193 -9.09 8.64 -13.71
C VAL A 193 -9.80 9.71 -14.54
N ASP A 194 -9.21 10.90 -14.56
CA ASP A 194 -9.56 11.99 -15.48
C ASP A 194 -9.01 11.72 -16.89
N GLU A 195 -9.24 12.64 -17.84
CA GLU A 195 -8.76 12.47 -19.23
C GLU A 195 -7.22 12.38 -19.30
N GLU A 196 -6.49 13.17 -18.51
CA GLU A 196 -5.02 13.14 -18.52
C GLU A 196 -4.48 11.80 -18.00
N ALA A 197 -4.99 11.35 -16.86
CA ALA A 197 -4.63 10.06 -16.28
C ALA A 197 -4.98 8.90 -17.22
N LEU A 198 -6.18 8.95 -17.83
CA LEU A 198 -6.62 7.95 -18.80
C LEU A 198 -5.63 7.85 -19.97
N ARG A 199 -5.33 8.98 -20.61
CA ARG A 199 -4.41 9.02 -21.75
C ARG A 199 -3.00 8.59 -21.37
N SER A 200 -2.51 9.07 -20.22
CA SER A 200 -1.15 8.75 -19.77
C SER A 200 -0.90 7.25 -19.66
N VAL A 201 -1.91 6.47 -19.25
CA VAL A 201 -1.80 5.02 -19.08
C VAL A 201 -2.25 4.26 -20.33
N ALA A 202 -3.32 4.70 -20.99
CA ALA A 202 -3.83 4.02 -22.17
C ALA A 202 -2.88 4.15 -23.36
N ASP A 203 -2.20 5.28 -23.51
CA ASP A 203 -1.29 5.56 -24.61
C ASP A 203 0.17 5.18 -24.29
N ALA A 204 0.43 4.75 -23.05
CA ALA A 204 1.74 4.29 -22.59
C ALA A 204 2.33 3.20 -23.49
N ASP A 205 3.61 3.34 -23.81
CA ASP A 205 4.41 2.31 -24.49
C ASP A 205 4.75 1.17 -23.51
N LEU A 206 4.03 0.05 -23.64
CA LEU A 206 4.21 -1.12 -22.78
C LEU A 206 5.58 -1.80 -22.94
N ASP A 207 6.31 -1.52 -24.02
CA ASP A 207 7.66 -2.03 -24.24
C ASP A 207 8.73 -1.15 -23.58
N ASN A 208 8.37 0.08 -23.19
CA ASN A 208 9.23 1.01 -22.48
C ASN A 208 8.99 0.94 -20.96
N PRO A 209 9.93 0.42 -20.15
CA PRO A 209 9.76 0.31 -18.71
C PRO A 209 9.70 1.66 -17.97
N PHE A 210 9.94 2.78 -18.67
CA PHE A 210 9.86 4.12 -18.11
C PHE A 210 8.58 4.88 -18.51
N ASP A 211 7.78 4.33 -19.43
CA ASP A 211 6.54 4.93 -19.88
C ASP A 211 5.33 4.16 -19.33
N GLU A 212 4.99 4.46 -18.08
CA GLU A 212 3.96 3.71 -17.37
C GLU A 212 2.67 4.49 -17.19
N GLY A 213 2.66 5.81 -17.43
CA GLY A 213 1.54 6.69 -17.11
C GLY A 213 1.33 6.87 -15.60
N TRP A 214 0.31 7.64 -15.23
CA TRP A 214 -0.01 7.92 -13.84
C TRP A 214 -1.52 7.88 -13.59
N VAL A 215 -1.88 7.76 -12.32
CA VAL A 215 -3.25 7.88 -11.84
C VAL A 215 -3.31 8.82 -10.62
N ASN A 216 -4.49 9.34 -10.32
CA ASN A 216 -4.69 10.21 -9.17
C ASN A 216 -5.22 9.38 -8.01
N ILE A 217 -4.41 9.14 -6.97
CA ILE A 217 -4.91 8.54 -5.73
C ILE A 217 -5.44 9.64 -4.81
N VAL A 218 -6.63 9.43 -4.26
CA VAL A 218 -7.36 10.41 -3.45
C VAL A 218 -7.67 9.78 -2.10
N ARG A 219 -7.34 10.49 -1.03
CA ARG A 219 -7.71 10.11 0.34
C ARG A 219 -9.16 10.50 0.62
N CYS A 220 -9.86 9.64 1.33
CA CYS A 220 -11.23 9.83 1.76
C CYS A 220 -11.52 9.05 3.06
N GLY A 221 -10.62 9.18 4.04
CA GLY A 221 -10.82 8.60 5.37
C GLY A 221 -11.72 9.47 6.25
N GLU A 222 -12.09 8.95 7.44
CA GLU A 222 -12.90 9.68 8.43
C GLU A 222 -12.20 10.96 8.95
N TRP A 223 -10.88 11.01 8.80
CA TRP A 223 -9.99 12.12 9.16
C TRP A 223 -9.88 13.19 8.08
N ASP A 224 -10.37 12.92 6.88
CA ASP A 224 -10.29 13.90 5.80
C ASP A 224 -11.33 14.99 6.05
N LEU A 225 -10.85 16.15 6.46
CA LEU A 225 -11.69 17.31 6.75
C LEU A 225 -12.51 17.66 5.51
N GLY A 226 -13.81 17.88 5.72
CA GLY A 226 -14.66 18.47 4.70
C GLY A 226 -14.16 19.86 4.31
N PRO A 227 -14.61 20.37 3.14
CA PRO A 227 -14.14 21.64 2.60
C PRO A 227 -14.32 22.82 3.56
N GLU A 228 -15.43 22.84 4.30
CA GLU A 228 -15.73 23.87 5.32
C GLU A 228 -14.74 23.82 6.48
N ALA A 229 -14.51 22.63 7.05
CA ALA A 229 -13.57 22.44 8.17
C ALA A 229 -12.12 22.76 7.76
N ARG A 230 -11.73 22.43 6.53
CA ARG A 230 -10.43 22.80 5.97
C ARG A 230 -10.27 24.32 5.82
N GLU A 231 -11.33 25.01 5.40
CA GLU A 231 -11.33 26.46 5.33
C GLU A 231 -11.23 27.12 6.71
N GLU A 232 -11.95 26.59 7.70
CA GLU A 232 -11.87 27.06 9.08
C GLU A 232 -10.48 26.87 9.69
N GLU A 233 -9.84 25.72 9.42
CA GLU A 233 -8.47 25.46 9.88
C GLU A 233 -7.47 26.44 9.25
N ARG A 234 -7.55 26.70 7.93
CA ARG A 234 -6.75 27.73 7.27
C ARG A 234 -6.93 29.11 7.91
N LYS A 235 -8.17 29.50 8.19
CA LYS A 235 -8.49 30.77 8.88
C LYS A 235 -7.90 30.80 10.29
N ARG A 236 -7.93 29.69 11.01
CA ARG A 236 -7.38 29.56 12.37
C ARG A 236 -5.86 29.68 12.36
N GLU A 237 -5.19 29.03 11.42
CA GLU A 237 -3.73 29.05 11.30
C GLU A 237 -3.19 30.32 10.62
N ASN A 238 -4.09 31.20 10.18
CA ASN A 238 -3.78 32.45 9.49
C ASN A 238 -2.85 32.24 8.28
N ILE A 239 -3.05 31.12 7.58
CA ILE A 239 -2.34 30.80 6.33
C ILE A 239 -2.96 31.66 5.22
N PRO A 240 -2.22 32.62 4.64
CA PRO A 240 -2.72 33.41 3.52
C PRO A 240 -3.04 32.51 2.33
N VAL A 241 -4.16 32.77 1.65
CA VAL A 241 -4.56 32.01 0.44
C VAL A 241 -3.47 32.07 -0.64
N GLU A 242 -2.71 33.16 -0.66
CA GLU A 242 -1.61 33.41 -1.60
C GLU A 242 -0.37 32.55 -1.33
N ASP A 243 -0.20 32.05 -0.10
CA ASP A 243 0.93 31.19 0.31
C ASP A 243 0.64 29.70 0.07
N VAL A 244 -0.56 29.37 -0.39
CA VAL A 244 -0.94 28.02 -0.80
C VAL A 244 -0.45 27.82 -2.23
N GLU A 245 0.71 27.19 -2.42
CA GLU A 245 1.06 26.63 -3.73
C GLU A 245 0.01 25.57 -4.11
N GLY A 246 -0.43 25.50 -5.37
CA GLY A 246 -1.42 24.53 -5.85
C GLY A 246 -2.90 24.86 -5.55
N ASP A 247 -3.79 23.87 -5.66
CA ASP A 247 -5.24 24.02 -5.38
C ASP A 247 -5.57 23.97 -3.87
N GLY A 248 -4.56 23.78 -3.02
CA GLY A 248 -4.69 23.61 -1.57
C GLY A 248 -5.32 22.27 -1.16
N ASP A 249 -5.51 21.33 -2.10
CA ASP A 249 -6.02 20.01 -1.81
C ASP A 249 -4.90 18.99 -1.53
N GLU A 250 -4.45 18.91 -0.28
CA GLU A 250 -3.47 17.90 0.17
C GLU A 250 -4.03 16.47 0.25
N GLY A 251 -5.30 16.30 -0.13
CA GLY A 251 -6.01 15.04 -0.08
C GLY A 251 -5.83 14.14 -1.31
N TRP A 252 -4.93 14.49 -2.23
CA TRP A 252 -4.65 13.65 -3.40
C TRP A 252 -3.22 13.82 -3.91
N MET A 253 -2.74 12.82 -4.65
CA MET A 253 -1.43 12.88 -5.33
C MET A 253 -1.44 12.05 -6.60
N ARG A 254 -0.48 12.31 -7.51
CA ARG A 254 -0.23 11.45 -8.67
C ARG A 254 0.70 10.33 -8.26
N ILE A 255 0.31 9.09 -8.53
CA ILE A 255 1.17 7.90 -8.42
C ILE A 255 1.40 7.32 -9.80
N SER A 256 2.59 6.77 -10.04
CA SER A 256 2.81 6.02 -11.27
C SER A 256 1.85 4.83 -11.34
N SER A 257 1.38 4.47 -12.53
CA SER A 257 0.38 3.42 -12.65
C SER A 257 0.89 2.03 -12.23
N HIS A 258 2.21 1.79 -12.22
CA HIS A 258 2.77 0.56 -11.64
C HIS A 258 2.50 0.45 -10.14
N MET A 259 2.41 1.59 -9.45
CA MET A 259 2.11 1.65 -8.02
C MET A 259 0.66 1.32 -7.70
N VAL A 260 -0.22 1.10 -8.68
CA VAL A 260 -1.60 0.64 -8.39
C VAL A 260 -1.60 -0.77 -7.77
N GLY A 261 -0.52 -1.53 -7.95
CA GLY A 261 -0.39 -2.92 -7.51
C GLY A 261 -0.32 -3.16 -5.99
N PRO A 262 -0.03 -4.41 -5.60
CA PRO A 262 -0.04 -4.86 -4.20
C PRO A 262 0.89 -4.07 -3.28
N ASP A 263 2.03 -3.65 -3.80
CA ASP A 263 3.08 -3.12 -2.94
C ASP A 263 2.75 -1.76 -2.37
N PHE A 264 2.15 -0.89 -3.19
CA PHE A 264 1.70 0.40 -2.69
C PHE A 264 0.44 0.27 -1.83
N TYR A 265 -0.42 -0.71 -2.13
CA TYR A 265 -1.57 -1.03 -1.28
C TYR A 265 -1.13 -1.40 0.15
N ASP A 266 -0.04 -2.17 0.26
CA ASP A 266 0.60 -2.45 1.54
C ASP A 266 1.27 -1.19 2.13
N ALA A 267 2.13 -0.54 1.35
CA ALA A 267 3.01 0.54 1.81
C ALA A 267 2.27 1.80 2.27
N ILE A 268 1.16 2.17 1.63
CA ILE A 268 0.39 3.36 2.00
C ILE A 268 -0.28 3.24 3.37
N GLY A 269 -0.34 2.03 3.92
CA GLY A 269 -0.78 1.78 5.28
C GLY A 269 -2.25 2.13 5.56
N TYR A 270 -2.66 1.95 6.80
CA TYR A 270 -4.04 2.17 7.27
C TYR A 270 -4.16 3.36 8.23
N LEU A 271 -3.04 3.98 8.61
CA LEU A 271 -3.04 5.13 9.51
C LEU A 271 -2.99 6.44 8.72
N PRO A 272 -3.63 7.52 9.20
CA PRO A 272 -3.61 8.82 8.52
C PRO A 272 -2.21 9.33 8.21
N GLN A 273 -1.28 9.09 9.14
CA GLN A 273 0.10 9.56 9.00
C GLN A 273 0.87 8.83 7.91
N ASP A 274 0.44 7.65 7.48
CA ASP A 274 1.13 6.84 6.48
C ASP A 274 1.04 7.50 5.08
N TRP A 275 0.10 8.44 4.88
CA TRP A 275 -0.03 9.27 3.68
C TRP A 275 1.17 10.20 3.44
N TYR A 276 1.61 10.92 4.47
CA TYR A 276 2.55 12.04 4.33
C TYR A 276 3.97 11.67 3.87
N PRO A 277 4.53 10.48 4.19
CA PRO A 277 5.78 10.02 3.60
C PRO A 277 5.77 9.94 2.07
N PHE A 278 4.61 9.64 1.46
CA PHE A 278 4.47 9.52 0.02
C PHE A 278 3.97 10.80 -0.63
N TYR A 279 3.25 11.64 0.13
CA TYR A 279 2.61 12.83 -0.41
C TYR A 279 3.58 13.72 -1.20
N ARG A 280 3.19 13.95 -2.45
CA ARG A 280 3.79 14.92 -3.35
C ARG A 280 2.68 15.77 -3.89
N GLN A 281 2.83 17.08 -3.73
CA GLN A 281 1.89 18.02 -4.30
C GLN A 281 1.87 17.89 -5.84
N PRO A 282 0.69 17.68 -6.45
CA PRO A 282 0.54 17.69 -7.90
C PRO A 282 1.01 19.03 -8.51
N PRO A 283 1.66 19.02 -9.69
CA PRO A 283 1.80 17.91 -10.63
C PRO A 283 2.97 16.94 -10.31
N GLY A 284 3.60 17.05 -9.13
CA GLY A 284 4.62 16.10 -8.69
C GLY A 284 4.13 14.66 -8.72
N LEU A 285 4.97 13.76 -9.21
CA LEU A 285 4.67 12.34 -9.38
C LEU A 285 5.45 11.49 -8.36
N VAL A 286 4.76 10.56 -7.71
CA VAL A 286 5.35 9.60 -6.78
C VAL A 286 5.85 8.36 -7.55
N TYR A 287 7.06 7.93 -7.20
CA TYR A 287 7.66 6.64 -7.57
C TYR A 287 8.07 5.94 -6.27
N TRP A 288 7.88 4.62 -6.19
CA TRP A 288 8.19 3.82 -5.01
C TRP A 288 8.82 2.49 -5.44
#